data_AF-X6MCW3-F1
#
_entry.id   AF-X6MCW3-F1
#
_cell.length_a   1.000
_cell.length_b   1.000
_cell.length_c   1.000
_cell.angle_alpha   90.00
_cell.angle_beta   90.00
_cell.angle_gamma   90.00
#
_symmetry.space_group_name_H-M   'P 1'
#
loop_
_entity.id
_entity.type
_entity.pdbx_description
1 polymer ?
#
loop_
_entity_poly.entity_id
_entity_poly.type
_entity_poly.pdbx_seq_one_letter_code
_entity_poly.pdbx_strand_id
1 'polypeptide(L)'
;KISEKKLKEWDEEKRTELTQMNWSDIWSYDGEFQQTKENDLIRMRNISFTIKKLLFHQSSINVDFNNVSQEFEKISERQKSMQQEIEEKCFEKEKLKGEVDKAILNYTQCIDQYNDLCATEMKILIQKQQTEQQRIVINQIHDFNNKVLKGFNKFNDTLQKLIKDNQNWVEKKWNELEKKWSTWNSREIAIFIGRTLECKKSKINQYNAIIEEKKINGSSLLKMSKKDLMDIFETFSHACLIHDSLVQLCKKYPVDVIIFDNDVSQEGIPKKYLCPLPHSIMNDPVIALNQIIYDRSSIMNRYQEISNGLSKHDFLCVIVRIFQVLSCSFFFKPIYKFVKPSLLHNTTKIEICNFFGTIASR
;
A
#
# COMPACT_ATOMS: atom_id res chain seq x y z
N LYS A 1 -30.42 53.89 -102.09
CA LYS A 1 -29.55 53.49 -103.22
C LYS A 1 -30.22 53.58 -104.60
N ILE A 2 -31.24 52.79 -104.96
CA ILE A 2 -31.87 52.86 -106.31
C ILE A 2 -32.58 54.20 -106.55
N SER A 3 -33.36 54.70 -105.59
CA SER A 3 -34.07 55.98 -105.71
C SER A 3 -33.13 57.19 -105.70
N GLU A 4 -32.02 57.12 -104.95
CA GLU A 4 -30.99 58.17 -104.92
C GLU A 4 -30.30 58.34 -106.27
N LYS A 5 -30.04 57.22 -106.98
CA LYS A 5 -29.45 57.25 -108.32
C LYS A 5 -30.38 57.95 -109.32
N LYS A 6 -31.68 57.64 -109.27
CA LYS A 6 -32.70 58.27 -110.14
C LYS A 6 -32.92 59.76 -109.84
N LEU A 7 -32.82 60.15 -108.56
CA LEU A 7 -32.93 61.56 -108.18
C LEU A 7 -31.78 62.40 -108.75
N LYS A 8 -30.56 61.86 -108.73
CA LYS A 8 -29.38 62.48 -109.35
C LYS A 8 -29.50 62.59 -110.87
N GLU A 9 -29.96 61.52 -111.52
CA GLU A 9 -30.24 61.52 -112.98
C GLU A 9 -31.25 62.60 -113.36
N TRP A 10 -32.25 62.86 -112.51
CA TRP A 10 -33.19 63.97 -112.71
C TRP A 10 -32.55 65.35 -112.49
N ASP A 11 -31.73 65.52 -111.45
CA ASP A 11 -31.10 66.82 -111.14
C ASP A 11 -30.09 67.25 -112.23
N GLU A 12 -29.44 66.28 -112.89
CA GLU A 12 -28.42 66.49 -113.93
C GLU A 12 -29.00 66.69 -115.36
N GLU A 13 -30.29 66.39 -115.57
CA GLU A 13 -30.97 66.52 -116.87
C GLU A 13 -31.23 68.00 -117.21
N LYS A 14 -30.38 68.57 -118.09
CA LYS A 14 -30.47 69.98 -118.55
C LYS A 14 -31.75 70.23 -119.35
N ARG A 15 -32.52 71.23 -118.94
CA ARG A 15 -33.72 71.70 -119.65
C ARG A 15 -33.35 72.68 -120.75
N THR A 16 -33.95 72.52 -121.92
CA THR A 16 -33.92 73.53 -122.98
C THR A 16 -34.80 74.70 -122.53
N GLU A 17 -34.23 75.90 -122.42
CA GLU A 17 -34.98 77.09 -122.04
C GLU A 17 -35.93 77.49 -123.19
N LEU A 18 -37.17 77.89 -122.85
CA LEU A 18 -38.18 78.31 -123.84
C LEU A 18 -37.68 79.39 -124.82
N THR A 19 -36.70 80.18 -124.40
CA THR A 19 -36.05 81.23 -125.18
C THR A 19 -35.17 80.70 -126.33
N GLN A 20 -34.81 79.42 -126.29
CA GLN A 20 -33.97 78.73 -127.27
C GLN A 20 -34.80 77.91 -128.27
N MET A 21 -36.11 77.77 -128.05
CA MET A 21 -37.01 77.04 -128.97
C MET A 21 -37.52 77.97 -130.07
N ASN A 22 -37.64 77.43 -131.28
CA ASN A 22 -38.17 78.19 -132.42
C ASN A 22 -39.68 78.40 -132.26
N TRP A 23 -40.22 79.53 -132.76
CA TRP A 23 -41.65 79.86 -132.61
C TRP A 23 -42.55 78.78 -133.22
N SER A 24 -42.13 78.11 -134.31
CA SER A 24 -42.85 76.98 -134.88
C SER A 24 -42.96 75.79 -133.92
N ASP A 25 -41.91 75.50 -133.15
CA ASP A 25 -41.85 74.38 -132.21
C ASP A 25 -42.54 74.65 -130.87
N ILE A 26 -42.81 75.93 -130.57
CA ILE A 26 -43.59 76.36 -129.41
C ILE A 26 -45.09 76.22 -129.66
N TRP A 27 -45.55 76.52 -130.89
CA TRP A 27 -46.98 76.61 -131.22
C TRP A 27 -47.51 75.48 -132.10
N SER A 28 -46.67 74.62 -132.67
CA SER A 28 -47.14 73.42 -133.38
C SER A 28 -47.57 72.32 -132.39
N TYR A 29 -48.54 71.52 -132.80
CA TYR A 29 -49.09 70.45 -131.98
C TYR A 29 -48.08 69.30 -131.74
N ASP A 30 -47.07 69.18 -132.60
CA ASP A 30 -45.98 68.19 -132.56
C ASP A 30 -44.61 68.82 -132.23
N GLY A 31 -44.59 70.10 -131.86
CA GLY A 31 -43.36 70.86 -131.65
C GLY A 31 -42.60 70.44 -130.40
N GLU A 32 -41.31 70.79 -130.37
CA GLU A 32 -40.37 70.46 -129.29
C GLU A 32 -40.88 70.92 -127.91
N PHE A 33 -41.65 72.01 -127.84
CA PHE A 33 -42.29 72.46 -126.60
C PHE A 33 -43.35 71.47 -126.10
N GLN A 34 -44.21 70.97 -126.99
CA GLN A 34 -45.25 70.03 -126.62
C GLN A 34 -44.65 68.67 -126.22
N GLN A 35 -43.56 68.25 -126.86
CA GLN A 35 -42.81 67.05 -126.49
C GLN A 35 -42.10 67.20 -125.13
N THR A 36 -41.48 68.37 -124.88
CA THR A 36 -40.86 68.69 -123.58
C THR A 36 -41.89 68.75 -122.47
N LYS A 37 -43.06 69.34 -122.73
CA LYS A 37 -44.19 69.39 -121.80
C LYS A 37 -44.69 67.99 -121.44
N GLU A 38 -44.85 67.10 -122.42
CA GLU A 38 -45.26 65.71 -122.15
C GLU A 38 -44.17 64.95 -121.37
N ASN A 39 -42.89 65.14 -121.70
CA ASN A 39 -41.77 64.54 -120.97
C ASN A 39 -41.69 65.04 -119.51
N ASP A 40 -41.89 66.35 -119.28
CA ASP A 40 -41.94 66.93 -117.94
C ASP A 40 -43.17 66.41 -117.16
N LEU A 41 -44.32 66.21 -117.82
CA LEU A 41 -45.49 65.61 -117.20
C LEU A 41 -45.25 64.13 -116.81
N ILE A 42 -44.60 63.35 -117.68
CA ILE A 42 -44.20 61.96 -117.39
C ILE A 42 -43.20 61.94 -116.24
N ARG A 43 -42.23 62.85 -116.22
CA ARG A 43 -41.23 62.99 -115.16
C ARG A 43 -41.88 63.39 -113.83
N MET A 44 -42.81 64.33 -113.83
CA MET A 44 -43.57 64.73 -112.65
C MET A 44 -44.39 63.54 -112.10
N ARG A 45 -45.00 62.73 -112.97
CA ARG A 45 -45.66 61.47 -112.58
C ARG A 45 -44.67 60.47 -111.98
N ASN A 46 -43.49 60.30 -112.57
CA ASN A 46 -42.45 59.37 -112.08
C ASN A 46 -41.84 59.81 -110.74
N ILE A 47 -41.62 61.11 -110.55
CA ILE A 47 -41.20 61.72 -109.28
C ILE A 47 -42.29 61.52 -108.24
N SER A 48 -43.55 61.85 -108.56
CA SER A 48 -44.69 61.65 -107.68
C SER A 48 -44.82 60.18 -107.25
N PHE A 49 -44.66 59.25 -108.18
CA PHE A 49 -44.65 57.81 -107.90
C PHE A 49 -43.50 57.40 -106.98
N THR A 50 -42.30 57.93 -107.22
CA THR A 50 -41.09 57.63 -106.41
C THR A 50 -41.21 58.21 -105.00
N ILE A 51 -41.74 59.42 -104.85
CA ILE A 51 -42.04 60.05 -103.57
C ILE A 51 -43.08 59.23 -102.81
N LYS A 52 -44.17 58.82 -103.45
CA LYS A 52 -45.19 57.96 -102.83
C LYS A 52 -44.58 56.63 -102.34
N LYS A 53 -43.70 56.03 -103.14
CA LYS A 53 -43.01 54.78 -102.77
C LYS A 53 -42.02 54.99 -101.61
N LEU A 54 -41.29 56.10 -101.58
CA LEU A 54 -40.39 56.46 -100.48
C LEU A 54 -41.15 56.73 -99.19
N LEU A 55 -42.27 57.48 -99.25
CA LEU A 55 -43.14 57.72 -98.11
C LEU A 55 -43.74 56.40 -97.58
N PHE A 56 -44.13 55.49 -98.48
CA PHE A 56 -44.59 54.16 -98.12
C PHE A 56 -43.49 53.37 -97.37
N HIS A 57 -42.27 53.32 -97.92
CA HIS A 57 -41.14 52.67 -97.26
C HIS A 57 -40.78 53.32 -95.91
N GLN A 58 -40.81 54.66 -95.82
CA GLN A 58 -40.56 55.39 -94.58
C GLN A 58 -41.60 55.05 -93.51
N SER A 59 -42.88 54.96 -93.89
CA SER A 59 -43.95 54.56 -92.96
C SER A 59 -43.76 53.11 -92.48
N SER A 60 -43.39 52.19 -93.36
CA SER A 60 -43.06 50.80 -93.00
C SER A 60 -41.86 50.73 -92.05
N ILE A 61 -40.77 51.44 -92.36
CA ILE A 61 -39.55 51.48 -91.52
C ILE A 61 -39.84 52.07 -90.15
N ASN A 62 -40.67 53.12 -90.06
CA ASN A 62 -41.07 53.69 -88.77
C ASN A 62 -41.87 52.71 -87.92
N VAL A 63 -42.74 51.91 -88.54
CA VAL A 63 -43.48 50.85 -87.83
C VAL A 63 -42.51 49.78 -87.32
N ASP A 64 -41.59 49.31 -88.16
CA ASP A 64 -40.60 48.30 -87.77
C ASP A 64 -39.65 48.83 -86.68
N PHE A 65 -39.21 50.09 -86.79
CA PHE A 65 -38.37 50.75 -85.79
C PHE A 65 -39.08 50.85 -84.44
N ASN A 66 -40.35 51.27 -84.41
CA ASN A 66 -41.12 51.35 -83.18
C ASN A 66 -41.31 49.97 -82.54
N ASN A 67 -41.57 48.93 -83.34
CA ASN A 67 -41.69 47.56 -82.85
C ASN A 67 -40.37 47.06 -82.24
N VAL A 68 -39.25 47.25 -82.94
CA VAL A 68 -37.92 46.85 -82.45
C VAL A 68 -37.52 47.63 -81.20
N SER A 69 -37.83 48.93 -81.13
CA SER A 69 -37.56 49.75 -79.94
C SER A 69 -38.33 49.24 -78.73
N GLN A 70 -39.61 48.88 -78.89
CA GLN A 70 -40.41 48.29 -77.81
C GLN A 70 -39.90 46.91 -77.38
N GLU A 71 -39.46 46.06 -78.32
CA GLU A 71 -38.84 44.79 -77.96
C GLU A 71 -37.52 44.98 -77.22
N PHE A 72 -36.70 45.95 -77.63
CA PHE A 72 -35.45 46.28 -76.96
C PHE A 72 -35.67 46.76 -75.52
N GLU A 73 -36.66 47.63 -75.27
CA GLU A 73 -37.03 48.05 -73.91
C GLU A 73 -37.43 46.85 -73.04
N LYS A 74 -38.30 45.97 -73.55
CA LYS A 74 -38.71 44.74 -72.85
C LYS A 74 -37.51 43.84 -72.53
N ILE A 75 -36.55 43.71 -73.46
CA ILE A 75 -35.32 42.94 -73.24
C ILE A 75 -34.45 43.62 -72.17
N SER A 76 -34.32 44.95 -72.20
CA SER A 76 -33.54 45.72 -71.22
C SER A 76 -34.12 45.59 -69.80
N GLU A 77 -35.44 45.66 -69.65
CA GLU A 77 -36.12 45.45 -68.37
C GLU A 77 -35.91 44.03 -67.83
N ARG A 78 -36.06 43.01 -68.69
CA ARG A 78 -35.75 41.62 -68.33
C ARG A 78 -34.30 41.44 -67.91
N GLN A 79 -33.35 42.07 -68.60
CA GLN A 79 -31.93 42.02 -68.25
C GLN A 79 -31.68 42.62 -66.87
N LYS A 80 -32.27 43.78 -66.56
CA LYS A 80 -32.17 44.40 -65.22
C LYS A 80 -32.75 43.52 -64.13
N SER A 81 -33.94 42.93 -64.37
CA SER A 81 -34.58 42.01 -63.42
C SER A 81 -33.71 40.77 -63.16
N MET A 82 -33.14 40.16 -64.20
CA MET A 82 -32.23 39.02 -64.04
C MET A 82 -30.95 39.40 -63.30
N GLN A 83 -30.41 40.59 -63.55
CA GLN A 83 -29.21 41.05 -62.87
C GLN A 83 -29.44 41.27 -61.37
N GLN A 84 -30.59 41.84 -61.00
CA GLN A 84 -30.99 41.95 -59.60
C GLN A 84 -31.15 40.57 -58.94
N GLU A 85 -31.79 39.61 -59.61
CA GLU A 85 -31.95 38.25 -59.08
C GLU A 85 -30.59 37.53 -58.88
N ILE A 86 -29.63 37.74 -59.79
CA ILE A 86 -28.26 37.24 -59.65
C ILE A 86 -27.58 37.85 -58.41
N GLU A 87 -27.71 39.15 -58.21
CA GLU A 87 -27.13 39.85 -57.05
C GLU A 87 -27.73 39.33 -55.73
N GLU A 88 -29.05 39.15 -55.67
CA GLU A 88 -29.75 38.57 -54.52
C GLU A 88 -29.26 37.14 -54.23
N LYS A 89 -29.12 36.31 -55.27
CA LYS A 89 -28.60 34.94 -55.13
C LYS A 89 -27.12 34.90 -54.71
N CYS A 90 -26.31 35.84 -55.19
CA CYS A 90 -24.93 36.01 -54.75
C CYS A 90 -24.85 36.36 -53.26
N PHE A 91 -25.68 37.29 -52.80
CA PHE A 91 -25.75 37.66 -51.38
C PHE A 91 -26.22 36.49 -50.50
N GLU A 92 -27.25 35.75 -50.92
CA GLU A 92 -27.72 34.53 -50.23
C GLU A 92 -26.60 33.49 -50.13
N LYS A 93 -25.85 33.26 -51.21
CA LYS A 93 -24.69 32.36 -51.22
C LYS A 93 -23.60 32.78 -50.22
N GLU A 94 -23.27 34.06 -50.14
CA GLU A 94 -22.27 34.56 -49.17
C GLU A 94 -22.73 34.38 -47.72
N LYS A 95 -24.02 34.65 -47.45
CA LYS A 95 -24.62 34.41 -46.13
C LYS A 95 -24.53 32.93 -45.74
N LEU A 96 -24.96 32.03 -46.62
CA LEU A 96 -24.90 30.58 -46.39
C LEU A 96 -23.46 30.09 -46.19
N LYS A 97 -22.49 30.64 -46.94
CA LYS A 97 -21.07 30.35 -46.74
C LYS A 97 -20.62 30.72 -45.33
N GLY A 98 -21.00 31.91 -44.82
CA GLY A 98 -20.67 32.33 -43.46
C GLY A 98 -21.26 31.42 -42.38
N GLU A 99 -22.48 30.90 -42.59
CA GLU A 99 -23.11 29.92 -41.69
C GLU A 99 -22.36 28.58 -41.69
N VAL A 100 -21.94 28.10 -42.87
CA VAL A 100 -21.12 26.89 -43.02
C VAL A 100 -19.75 27.05 -42.34
N ASP A 101 -19.06 28.16 -42.56
CA ASP A 101 -17.75 28.43 -41.95
C ASP A 101 -17.85 28.48 -40.42
N LYS A 102 -18.92 29.09 -39.89
CA LYS A 102 -19.20 29.09 -38.44
C LYS A 102 -19.49 27.69 -37.90
N ALA A 103 -20.25 26.88 -38.64
CA ALA A 103 -20.52 25.49 -38.25
C ALA A 103 -19.25 24.62 -38.24
N ILE A 104 -18.38 24.78 -39.25
CA ILE A 104 -17.08 24.09 -39.31
C ILE A 104 -16.21 24.51 -38.13
N LEU A 105 -16.12 25.82 -37.83
CA LEU A 105 -15.33 26.31 -36.71
C LEU A 105 -15.79 25.71 -35.37
N ASN A 106 -17.11 25.70 -35.13
CA ASN A 106 -17.68 25.08 -33.93
C ASN A 106 -17.39 23.58 -33.87
N TYR A 107 -17.47 22.87 -35.00
CA TYR A 107 -17.17 21.45 -35.07
C TYR A 107 -15.70 21.15 -34.77
N THR A 108 -14.76 21.93 -35.33
CA THR A 108 -13.33 21.81 -35.03
C THR A 108 -13.05 22.06 -33.55
N GLN A 109 -13.66 23.10 -32.94
CA GLN A 109 -13.52 23.35 -31.51
C GLN A 109 -14.05 22.19 -30.65
N CYS A 110 -15.17 21.57 -31.03
CA CYS A 110 -15.68 20.39 -30.36
C CYS A 110 -14.74 19.18 -30.48
N ILE A 111 -14.11 18.98 -31.65
CA ILE A 111 -13.10 17.93 -31.84
C ILE A 111 -11.89 18.16 -30.95
N ASP A 112 -11.38 19.40 -30.89
CA ASP A 112 -10.23 19.74 -30.07
C ASP A 112 -10.51 19.47 -28.58
N GLN A 113 -11.68 19.91 -28.09
CA GLN A 113 -12.14 19.62 -26.73
C GLN A 113 -12.28 18.12 -26.47
N TYR A 114 -12.82 17.37 -27.43
CA TYR A 114 -12.93 15.91 -27.32
C TYR A 114 -11.56 15.23 -27.24
N ASN A 115 -10.61 15.65 -28.07
CA ASN A 115 -9.24 15.13 -28.07
C ASN A 115 -8.54 15.41 -26.72
N ASP A 116 -8.73 16.60 -26.16
CA ASP A 116 -8.20 16.97 -24.83
C ASP A 116 -8.79 16.09 -23.72
N LEU A 117 -10.09 15.79 -23.79
CA LEU A 117 -10.76 14.88 -22.86
C LEU A 117 -10.21 13.46 -22.98
N CYS A 118 -10.04 12.93 -24.20
CA CYS A 118 -9.44 11.62 -24.43
C CYS A 118 -7.99 11.55 -23.92
N ALA A 119 -7.20 12.60 -24.13
CA ALA A 119 -5.83 12.68 -23.61
C ALA A 119 -5.80 12.68 -22.07
N THR A 120 -6.77 13.35 -21.44
CA THR A 120 -6.93 13.38 -19.98
C THR A 120 -7.35 12.01 -19.45
N GLU A 121 -8.32 11.35 -20.08
CA GLU A 121 -8.74 9.99 -19.74
C GLU A 121 -7.57 9.00 -19.78
N MET A 122 -6.76 9.05 -20.85
CA MET A 122 -5.59 8.18 -20.99
C MET A 122 -4.56 8.41 -19.86
N LYS A 123 -4.31 9.66 -19.47
CA LYS A 123 -3.43 9.98 -18.33
C LYS A 123 -3.97 9.38 -17.02
N ILE A 124 -5.27 9.49 -16.77
CA ILE A 124 -5.92 8.93 -15.58
C ILE A 124 -5.78 7.39 -15.56
N LEU A 125 -5.97 6.72 -16.70
CA LEU A 125 -5.81 5.27 -16.81
C LEU A 125 -4.39 4.81 -16.49
N ILE A 126 -3.38 5.50 -17.05
CA ILE A 126 -1.97 5.21 -16.75
C ILE A 126 -1.68 5.40 -15.26
N GLN A 127 -2.14 6.50 -14.66
CA GLN A 127 -1.93 6.78 -13.24
C GLN A 127 -2.62 5.75 -12.35
N LYS A 128 -3.84 5.32 -12.70
CA LYS A 128 -4.58 4.26 -11.99
C LYS A 128 -3.81 2.95 -12.01
N GLN A 129 -3.27 2.55 -13.16
CA GLN A 129 -2.47 1.32 -13.27
C GLN A 129 -1.19 1.39 -12.44
N GLN A 130 -0.47 2.52 -12.47
CA GLN A 130 0.74 2.72 -11.65
C GLN A 130 0.42 2.64 -10.15
N THR A 131 -0.67 3.26 -9.72
CA THR A 131 -1.11 3.24 -8.32
C THR A 131 -1.47 1.83 -7.85
N GLU A 132 -2.12 1.02 -8.70
CA GLU A 132 -2.43 -0.37 -8.37
C GLU A 132 -1.15 -1.22 -8.23
N GLN A 133 -0.15 -1.03 -9.08
CA GLN A 133 1.13 -1.73 -8.96
C GLN A 133 1.86 -1.33 -7.66
N GLN A 134 1.88 -0.04 -7.32
CA GLN A 134 2.46 0.43 -6.05
C GLN A 134 1.73 -0.19 -4.84
N ARG A 135 0.40 -0.27 -4.89
CA ARG A 135 -0.41 -0.91 -3.84
C ARG A 135 -0.04 -2.37 -3.64
N ILE A 136 0.16 -3.14 -4.71
CA ILE A 136 0.57 -4.55 -4.63
C ILE A 136 1.93 -4.67 -3.92
N VAL A 137 2.91 -3.84 -4.30
CA VAL A 137 4.25 -3.84 -3.68
C VAL A 137 4.18 -3.47 -2.20
N ILE A 138 3.40 -2.45 -1.83
CA ILE A 138 3.21 -2.03 -0.43
C ILE A 138 2.62 -3.17 0.41
N ASN A 139 1.60 -3.88 -0.11
CA ASN A 139 1.01 -5.02 0.59
C ASN A 139 2.02 -6.16 0.81
N GLN A 140 2.85 -6.46 -0.19
CA GLN A 140 3.92 -7.47 -0.04
C GLN A 140 4.95 -7.08 1.02
N ILE A 141 5.37 -5.82 1.06
CA ILE A 141 6.29 -5.30 2.08
C ILE A 141 5.65 -5.39 3.47
N HIS A 142 4.38 -5.00 3.59
CA HIS A 142 3.63 -5.09 4.84
C HIS A 142 3.54 -6.54 5.36
N ASP A 143 3.21 -7.49 4.49
CA ASP A 143 3.14 -8.91 4.84
C ASP A 143 4.49 -9.48 5.26
N PHE A 144 5.57 -9.08 4.58
CA PHE A 144 6.93 -9.45 4.94
C PHE A 144 7.32 -8.90 6.32
N ASN A 145 7.08 -7.61 6.56
CA ASN A 145 7.38 -6.96 7.85
C ASN A 145 6.64 -7.65 9.00
N ASN A 146 5.37 -8.01 8.81
CA ASN A 146 4.59 -8.74 9.80
C ASN A 146 5.16 -10.15 10.10
N LYS A 147 5.70 -10.85 9.09
CA LYS A 147 6.39 -12.13 9.28
C LYS A 147 7.68 -11.95 10.08
N VAL A 148 8.48 -10.93 9.74
CA VAL A 148 9.73 -10.61 10.44
C VAL A 148 9.47 -10.25 11.90
N LEU A 149 8.48 -9.40 12.17
CA LEU A 149 8.12 -9.00 13.53
C LEU A 149 7.67 -10.19 14.39
N LYS A 150 6.85 -11.10 13.83
CA LYS A 150 6.48 -12.36 14.50
C LYS A 150 7.72 -13.22 14.81
N GLY A 151 8.68 -13.28 13.89
CA GLY A 151 9.96 -13.97 14.08
C GLY A 151 10.77 -13.38 15.24
N PHE A 152 10.90 -12.06 15.31
CA PHE A 152 11.59 -11.36 16.39
C PHE A 152 10.92 -11.57 17.75
N ASN A 153 9.59 -11.50 17.82
CA ASN A 153 8.87 -11.75 19.08
C ASN A 153 9.13 -13.16 19.59
N LYS A 154 9.04 -14.17 18.71
CA LYS A 154 9.33 -15.57 19.08
C LYS A 154 10.78 -15.75 19.55
N PHE A 155 11.73 -15.09 18.87
CA PHE A 155 13.14 -15.12 19.27
C PHE A 155 13.34 -14.48 20.65
N ASN A 156 12.75 -13.31 20.88
CA ASN A 156 12.81 -12.61 22.16
C ASN A 156 12.22 -13.45 23.30
N ASP A 157 11.04 -14.05 23.09
CA ASP A 157 10.42 -14.92 24.09
C ASP A 157 11.31 -16.12 24.43
N THR A 158 11.96 -16.70 23.41
CA THR A 158 12.90 -17.82 23.58
C THR A 158 14.14 -17.39 24.37
N LEU A 159 14.67 -16.21 24.06
CA LEU A 159 15.84 -15.66 24.74
C LEU A 159 15.54 -15.30 26.20
N GLN A 160 14.40 -14.67 26.46
CA GLN A 160 13.97 -14.36 27.83
C GLN A 160 13.78 -15.63 28.65
N LYS A 161 13.17 -16.66 28.07
CA LYS A 161 13.05 -17.97 28.72
C LYS A 161 14.43 -18.57 29.03
N LEU A 162 15.36 -18.54 28.08
CA LEU A 162 16.71 -19.05 28.28
C LEU A 162 17.47 -18.29 29.38
N ILE A 163 17.35 -16.97 29.42
CA ILE A 163 17.95 -16.13 30.47
C ILE A 163 17.38 -16.53 31.83
N LYS A 164 16.06 -16.67 31.95
CA LYS A 164 15.39 -17.08 33.18
C LYS A 164 15.81 -18.48 33.62
N ASP A 165 15.85 -19.44 32.70
CA ASP A 165 16.27 -20.81 32.97
C ASP A 165 17.73 -20.87 33.44
N ASN A 166 18.61 -20.09 32.82
CA ASN A 166 20.01 -19.96 33.23
C ASN A 166 20.17 -19.30 34.60
N GLN A 167 19.41 -18.24 34.89
CA GLN A 167 19.40 -17.59 36.21
C GLN A 167 18.96 -18.57 37.30
N ASN A 168 17.83 -19.27 37.08
CA ASN A 168 17.35 -20.31 38.00
C ASN A 168 18.40 -21.40 38.24
N TRP A 169 19.12 -21.81 37.19
CA TRP A 169 20.19 -22.80 37.30
C TRP A 169 21.38 -22.28 38.11
N VAL A 170 21.83 -21.05 37.88
CA VAL A 170 22.91 -20.40 38.64
C VAL A 170 22.53 -20.27 40.11
N GLU A 171 21.31 -19.83 40.42
CA GLU A 171 20.80 -19.73 41.79
C GLU A 171 20.73 -21.11 42.47
N LYS A 172 20.24 -22.13 41.75
CA LYS A 172 20.22 -23.50 42.25
C LYS A 172 21.63 -23.99 42.59
N LYS A 173 22.60 -23.80 41.69
CA LYS A 173 23.99 -24.20 41.90
C LYS A 173 24.67 -23.43 43.01
N TRP A 174 24.35 -22.16 43.15
CA TRP A 174 24.81 -21.33 44.25
C TRP A 174 24.26 -21.82 45.60
N ASN A 175 22.96 -22.10 45.69
CA ASN A 175 22.36 -22.65 46.91
C ASN A 175 22.95 -24.04 47.27
N GLU A 176 23.25 -24.87 46.26
CA GLU A 176 23.95 -26.15 46.46
C GLU A 176 25.37 -25.96 47.02
N LEU A 177 26.11 -24.96 46.52
CA LEU A 177 27.42 -24.57 47.03
C LEU A 177 27.32 -24.09 48.48
N GLU A 178 26.45 -23.12 48.75
CA GLU A 178 26.22 -22.54 50.08
C GLU A 178 25.90 -23.58 51.15
N LYS A 179 25.06 -24.58 50.84
CA LYS A 179 24.70 -25.66 51.78
C LYS A 179 25.90 -26.51 52.23
N LYS A 180 26.99 -26.51 51.48
CA LYS A 180 28.19 -27.34 51.72
C LYS A 180 29.36 -26.53 52.29
N TRP A 181 29.09 -25.33 52.82
CA TRP A 181 30.14 -24.38 53.19
C TRP A 181 31.20 -24.91 54.15
N SER A 182 30.83 -25.75 55.11
CA SER A 182 31.79 -26.35 56.05
C SER A 182 32.79 -27.29 55.40
N THR A 183 32.43 -27.85 54.24
CA THR A 183 33.23 -28.80 53.46
C THR A 183 33.87 -28.19 52.21
N TRP A 184 33.84 -26.85 52.08
CA TRP A 184 34.39 -26.21 50.90
C TRP A 184 35.89 -26.46 50.72
N ASN A 185 36.25 -26.80 49.49
CA ASN A 185 37.65 -26.81 49.04
C ASN A 185 38.13 -25.40 48.66
N SER A 186 39.41 -25.27 48.34
CA SER A 186 40.03 -23.97 48.00
C SER A 186 39.31 -23.24 46.86
N ARG A 187 38.87 -23.98 45.84
CA ARG A 187 38.17 -23.44 44.68
C ARG A 187 36.78 -22.94 45.02
N GLU A 188 36.05 -23.65 45.86
CA GLU A 188 34.72 -23.26 46.31
C GLU A 188 34.76 -22.01 47.19
N ILE A 189 35.77 -21.90 48.07
CA ILE A 189 36.03 -20.67 48.84
C ILE A 189 36.37 -19.51 47.90
N ALA A 190 37.24 -19.72 46.92
CA ALA A 190 37.61 -18.69 45.95
C ALA A 190 36.40 -18.22 45.12
N ILE A 191 35.52 -19.14 44.71
CA ILE A 191 34.26 -18.81 44.02
C ILE A 191 33.35 -17.99 44.94
N PHE A 192 33.24 -18.35 46.22
CA PHE A 192 32.43 -17.62 47.19
C PHE A 192 32.91 -16.17 47.33
N ILE A 193 34.19 -15.99 47.65
CA ILE A 193 34.83 -14.68 47.77
C ILE A 193 34.72 -13.91 46.46
N GLY A 194 34.93 -14.60 45.35
CA GLY A 194 34.81 -14.03 44.01
C GLY A 194 33.43 -13.44 43.74
N ARG A 195 32.36 -14.13 44.15
CA ARG A 195 31.00 -13.63 44.00
C ARG A 195 30.70 -12.50 44.98
N THR A 196 31.11 -12.62 46.25
CA THR A 196 30.88 -11.61 47.28
C THR A 196 31.53 -10.26 46.94
N LEU A 197 32.69 -10.30 46.28
CA LEU A 197 33.46 -9.11 45.91
C LEU A 197 33.33 -8.72 44.43
N GLU A 198 32.48 -9.40 43.65
CA GLU A 198 32.32 -9.17 42.21
C GLU A 198 33.65 -9.25 41.41
N CYS A 199 34.52 -10.20 41.79
CA CYS A 199 35.85 -10.35 41.21
C CYS A 199 35.84 -10.90 39.77
N LYS A 200 36.80 -10.44 38.96
CA LYS A 200 37.15 -11.07 37.69
C LYS A 200 37.74 -12.47 37.90
N LYS A 201 37.58 -13.35 36.90
CA LYS A 201 38.08 -14.74 36.90
C LYS A 201 39.57 -14.86 37.27
N SER A 202 40.43 -13.94 36.79
CA SER A 202 41.86 -13.93 37.12
C SER A 202 42.12 -13.76 38.61
N LYS A 203 41.39 -12.87 39.28
CA LYS A 203 41.51 -12.64 40.73
C LYS A 203 40.95 -13.82 41.53
N ILE A 204 39.88 -14.46 41.06
CA ILE A 204 39.36 -15.71 41.65
C ILE A 204 40.43 -16.81 41.61
N ASN A 205 41.13 -16.95 40.49
CA ASN A 205 42.22 -17.94 40.37
C ASN A 205 43.41 -17.60 41.30
N GLN A 206 43.74 -16.32 41.46
CA GLN A 206 44.76 -15.88 42.43
C GLN A 206 44.36 -16.24 43.86
N TYR A 207 43.12 -15.95 44.26
CA TYR A 207 42.62 -16.35 45.58
C TYR A 207 42.65 -17.86 45.76
N ASN A 208 42.26 -18.64 44.73
CA ASN A 208 42.36 -20.09 44.81
C ASN A 208 43.77 -20.57 45.14
N ALA A 209 44.79 -20.02 44.45
CA ALA A 209 46.19 -20.38 44.70
C ALA A 209 46.63 -20.03 46.13
N ILE A 210 46.27 -18.85 46.65
CA ILE A 210 46.61 -18.42 48.01
C ILE A 210 45.91 -19.30 49.06
N ILE A 211 44.62 -19.61 48.86
CA ILE A 211 43.82 -20.45 49.77
C ILE A 211 44.39 -21.87 49.83
N GLU A 212 44.81 -22.40 48.68
CA GLU A 212 45.44 -23.71 48.56
C GLU A 212 46.82 -23.75 49.22
N GLU A 213 47.67 -22.74 48.98
CA GLU A 213 48.98 -22.57 49.63
C GLU A 213 48.86 -22.51 51.16
N LYS A 214 47.90 -21.71 51.66
CA LYS A 214 47.63 -21.55 53.09
C LYS A 214 46.79 -22.69 53.69
N LYS A 215 46.37 -23.68 52.89
CA LYS A 215 45.52 -24.83 53.29
C LYS A 215 44.25 -24.41 54.04
N ILE A 216 43.63 -23.30 53.62
CA ILE A 216 42.41 -22.79 54.25
C ILE A 216 41.22 -23.61 53.76
N ASN A 217 40.52 -24.25 54.68
CA ASN A 217 39.24 -24.92 54.41
C ASN A 217 38.05 -24.07 54.90
N GLY A 218 36.82 -24.45 54.55
CA GLY A 218 35.63 -23.67 54.89
C GLY A 218 35.43 -23.44 56.39
N SER A 219 35.79 -24.43 57.23
CA SER A 219 35.70 -24.32 58.69
C SER A 219 36.78 -23.40 59.27
N SER A 220 38.00 -23.46 58.73
CA SER A 220 39.10 -22.57 59.11
C SER A 220 38.77 -21.13 58.73
N LEU A 221 38.18 -20.89 57.55
CA LEU A 221 37.81 -19.57 57.06
C LEU A 221 36.87 -18.83 58.03
N LEU A 222 35.92 -19.55 58.65
CA LEU A 222 35.00 -18.98 59.65
C LEU A 222 35.71 -18.55 60.94
N LYS A 223 36.78 -19.24 61.33
CA LYS A 223 37.55 -18.94 62.54
C LYS A 223 38.52 -17.78 62.34
N MET A 224 38.75 -17.35 61.11
CA MET A 224 39.66 -16.25 60.79
C MET A 224 39.09 -14.92 61.27
N SER A 225 39.91 -14.13 61.95
CA SER A 225 39.54 -12.77 62.32
C SER A 225 39.52 -11.87 61.07
N LYS A 226 38.88 -10.69 61.20
CA LYS A 226 38.94 -9.67 60.13
C LYS A 226 40.38 -9.28 59.78
N LYS A 227 41.30 -9.31 60.75
CA LYS A 227 42.73 -9.05 60.53
C LYS A 227 43.40 -10.14 59.70
N ASP A 228 43.13 -11.41 60.02
CA ASP A 228 43.67 -12.55 59.25
C ASP A 228 43.18 -12.53 57.79
N LEU A 229 41.93 -12.12 57.58
CA LEU A 229 41.36 -11.95 56.23
C LEU A 229 41.98 -10.75 55.49
N MET A 230 42.30 -9.65 56.18
CA MET A 230 43.01 -8.51 55.56
C MET A 230 44.37 -8.92 55.00
N ASP A 231 45.12 -9.73 55.76
CA ASP A 231 46.44 -10.21 55.36
C ASP A 231 46.40 -11.14 54.13
N ILE A 232 45.20 -11.56 53.70
CA ILE A 232 44.97 -12.41 52.54
C ILE A 232 44.33 -11.63 51.38
N PHE A 233 43.33 -10.78 51.65
CA PHE A 233 42.43 -10.21 50.64
C PHE A 233 42.62 -8.69 50.39
N GLU A 234 43.80 -8.19 50.76
CA GLU A 234 44.39 -6.87 50.44
C GLU A 234 43.70 -5.65 51.09
N THR A 235 42.38 -5.59 51.20
CA THR A 235 41.66 -4.43 51.75
C THR A 235 40.76 -4.79 52.93
N PHE A 236 40.66 -3.87 53.90
CA PHE A 236 39.80 -4.02 55.06
C PHE A 236 38.31 -4.15 54.68
N SER A 237 37.86 -3.42 53.66
CA SER A 237 36.47 -3.49 53.18
C SER A 237 36.14 -4.87 52.62
N HIS A 238 37.03 -5.47 51.83
CA HIS A 238 36.87 -6.84 51.33
C HIS A 238 36.81 -7.85 52.49
N ALA A 239 37.74 -7.73 53.45
CA ALA A 239 37.76 -8.60 54.63
C ALA A 239 36.45 -8.51 55.43
N CYS A 240 35.91 -7.31 55.62
CA CYS A 240 34.62 -7.11 56.28
C CYS A 240 33.47 -7.75 55.50
N LEU A 241 33.37 -7.51 54.19
CA LEU A 241 32.31 -8.08 53.35
C LEU A 241 32.33 -9.61 53.32
N ILE A 242 33.51 -10.22 53.21
CA ILE A 242 33.68 -11.68 53.26
C ILE A 242 33.24 -12.21 54.62
N HIS A 243 33.75 -11.64 55.70
CA HIS A 243 33.43 -12.08 57.06
C HIS A 243 31.92 -11.98 57.34
N ASP A 244 31.33 -10.82 57.05
CA ASP A 244 29.91 -10.57 57.32
C ASP A 244 29.01 -11.46 56.44
N SER A 245 29.40 -11.71 55.19
CA SER A 245 28.71 -12.67 54.30
C SER A 245 28.81 -14.11 54.80
N LEU A 246 29.97 -14.51 55.32
CA LEU A 246 30.18 -15.85 55.87
C LEU A 246 29.38 -16.07 57.14
N VAL A 247 29.31 -15.07 58.02
CA VAL A 247 28.44 -15.11 59.22
C VAL A 247 26.97 -15.24 58.85
N GLN A 248 26.50 -14.50 57.83
CA GLN A 248 25.14 -14.64 57.32
C GLN A 248 24.89 -16.04 56.74
N LEU A 249 25.87 -16.59 56.02
CA LEU A 249 25.81 -17.93 55.46
C LEU A 249 25.69 -19.00 56.55
N CYS A 250 26.49 -18.90 57.61
CA CYS A 250 26.43 -19.83 58.75
C CYS A 250 25.08 -19.75 59.48
N LYS A 251 24.48 -18.56 59.57
CA LYS A 251 23.11 -18.40 60.12
C LYS A 251 22.06 -19.03 59.20
N LYS A 252 22.21 -18.92 57.88
CA LYS A 252 21.30 -19.47 56.87
C LYS A 252 21.35 -20.99 56.81
N TYR A 253 22.54 -21.57 56.96
CA TYR A 253 22.78 -23.01 56.96
C TYR A 253 23.61 -23.41 58.18
N PRO A 254 22.97 -23.50 59.37
CA PRO A 254 23.67 -23.96 60.56
C PRO A 254 24.14 -25.38 60.30
N VAL A 255 25.45 -25.58 60.36
CA VAL A 255 26.01 -26.91 60.43
C VAL A 255 25.95 -27.28 61.90
N ASP A 256 25.40 -28.45 62.21
CA ASP A 256 25.59 -29.11 63.49
C ASP A 256 27.07 -29.45 63.62
N VAL A 257 27.91 -28.42 63.74
CA VAL A 257 29.30 -28.54 64.12
C VAL A 257 29.19 -29.06 65.53
N ILE A 258 29.25 -30.38 65.67
CA ILE A 258 29.59 -31.06 66.91
C ILE A 258 30.78 -30.25 67.42
N ILE A 259 30.53 -29.47 68.45
CA ILE A 259 31.49 -28.57 69.04
C ILE A 259 32.59 -29.49 69.55
N PHE A 260 33.66 -29.65 68.76
CA PHE A 260 34.95 -30.13 69.26
C PHE A 260 35.54 -28.98 70.08
N ASP A 261 34.85 -28.61 71.15
CA ASP A 261 35.53 -28.04 72.29
C ASP A 261 36.35 -29.21 72.84
N ASN A 262 37.66 -29.03 72.81
CA ASN A 262 38.64 -29.91 73.42
C ASN A 262 38.54 -29.87 74.96
N ASP A 263 37.34 -29.82 75.51
CA ASP A 263 37.12 -29.97 76.93
C ASP A 263 36.68 -31.40 77.21
N VAL A 264 37.55 -32.08 77.95
CA VAL A 264 37.42 -33.48 78.36
C VAL A 264 36.24 -33.58 79.31
N SER A 265 35.05 -33.84 78.79
CA SER A 265 33.93 -34.28 79.62
C SER A 265 33.01 -35.22 78.83
N GLN A 266 33.28 -36.50 79.02
CA GLN A 266 32.41 -37.68 78.83
C GLN A 266 31.81 -37.85 77.43
N GLU A 267 32.09 -39.00 76.80
CA GLU A 267 31.32 -39.54 75.68
C GLU A 267 29.84 -39.64 76.07
N GLY A 268 29.12 -38.54 75.91
CA GLY A 268 27.69 -38.45 76.09
C GLY A 268 27.04 -39.12 74.90
N ILE A 269 26.33 -40.21 75.17
CA ILE A 269 25.46 -40.88 74.20
C ILE A 269 24.69 -39.83 73.38
N PRO A 270 24.72 -39.87 72.03
CA PRO A 270 24.06 -38.87 71.21
C PRO A 270 22.60 -38.69 71.63
N LYS A 271 22.13 -37.44 71.78
CA LYS A 271 20.79 -37.10 72.29
C LYS A 271 19.65 -37.87 71.63
N LYS A 272 19.81 -38.28 70.36
CA LYS A 272 18.84 -39.11 69.62
C LYS A 272 18.60 -40.51 70.21
N TYR A 273 19.50 -41.00 71.07
CA TYR A 273 19.37 -42.30 71.77
C TYR A 273 18.91 -42.15 73.22
N LEU A 274 18.75 -40.91 73.72
CA LEU A 274 18.24 -40.64 75.06
C LEU A 274 16.73 -40.42 75.01
N CYS A 275 16.00 -41.01 75.95
CA CYS A 275 14.58 -40.78 76.09
C CYS A 275 14.32 -39.37 76.63
N PRO A 276 13.44 -38.56 76.02
CA PRO A 276 13.15 -37.20 76.49
C PRO A 276 12.58 -37.12 77.91
N LEU A 277 12.00 -38.23 78.42
CA LEU A 277 11.38 -38.26 79.75
C LEU A 277 12.44 -38.41 80.86
N PRO A 278 13.15 -39.55 81.02
CA PRO A 278 14.17 -39.74 82.05
C PRO A 278 15.57 -39.26 81.66
N HIS A 279 15.79 -38.83 80.41
CA HIS A 279 17.13 -38.52 79.86
C HIS A 279 18.13 -39.69 79.91
N SER A 280 17.64 -40.93 80.01
CA SER A 280 18.44 -42.17 79.97
C SER A 280 18.44 -42.79 78.56
N ILE A 281 19.38 -43.69 78.29
CA ILE A 281 19.42 -44.47 77.03
C ILE A 281 18.11 -45.26 76.89
N MET A 282 17.48 -45.19 75.71
CA MET A 282 16.28 -45.97 75.39
C MET A 282 16.63 -47.45 75.21
N ASN A 283 15.97 -48.32 75.95
CA ASN A 283 16.10 -49.78 75.81
C ASN A 283 15.08 -50.34 74.81
N ASP A 284 13.88 -49.76 74.78
CA ASP A 284 12.80 -50.13 73.86
C ASP A 284 12.16 -48.87 73.24
N PRO A 285 12.77 -48.30 72.19
CA PRO A 285 12.32 -47.05 71.58
C PRO A 285 10.98 -47.23 70.83
N VAL A 286 10.01 -46.38 71.14
CA VAL A 286 8.70 -46.28 70.50
C VAL A 286 8.47 -44.86 69.98
N ILE A 287 7.92 -44.73 68.77
CA ILE A 287 7.61 -43.43 68.15
C ILE A 287 6.18 -43.03 68.54
N ALA A 288 6.05 -41.88 69.19
CA ALA A 288 4.78 -41.28 69.56
C ALA A 288 4.12 -40.53 68.38
N LEU A 289 2.84 -40.15 68.49
CA LEU A 289 2.16 -39.38 67.44
C LEU A 289 2.81 -38.02 67.12
N ASN A 290 3.54 -37.43 68.06
CA ASN A 290 4.31 -36.20 67.85
C ASN A 290 5.64 -36.43 67.11
N GLN A 291 5.89 -37.64 66.62
CA GLN A 291 7.12 -38.08 65.94
C GLN A 291 8.39 -38.05 66.83
N ILE A 292 8.23 -37.92 68.15
CA ILE A 292 9.33 -38.02 69.10
C ILE A 292 9.48 -39.49 69.54
N ILE A 293 10.72 -39.96 69.65
CA ILE A 293 11.04 -41.32 70.12
C ILE A 293 11.16 -41.30 71.64
N TYR A 294 10.45 -42.21 72.32
CA TYR A 294 10.51 -42.40 73.76
C TYR A 294 10.86 -43.85 74.09
N ASP A 295 11.31 -44.12 75.32
CA ASP A 295 11.42 -45.48 75.83
C ASP A 295 10.04 -45.95 76.32
N ARG A 296 9.63 -47.16 75.92
CA ARG A 296 8.31 -47.71 76.28
C ARG A 296 8.06 -47.71 77.79
N SER A 297 9.07 -48.07 78.59
CA SER A 297 8.94 -48.12 80.05
C SER A 297 8.71 -46.73 80.65
N SER A 298 9.36 -45.72 80.08
CA SER A 298 9.22 -44.32 80.51
C SER A 298 7.82 -43.76 80.26
N ILE A 299 7.21 -44.09 79.11
CA ILE A 299 5.82 -43.74 78.81
C ILE A 299 4.87 -44.45 79.78
N MET A 300 5.07 -45.75 80.02
CA MET A 300 4.19 -46.54 80.89
C MET A 300 4.25 -46.08 82.34
N ASN A 301 5.44 -45.80 82.86
CA ASN A 301 5.63 -45.28 84.22
C ASN A 301 4.95 -43.91 84.36
N ARG A 302 5.14 -43.02 83.37
CA ARG A 302 4.49 -41.71 83.40
C ARG A 302 2.97 -41.79 83.33
N TYR A 303 2.43 -42.75 82.57
CA TYR A 303 0.99 -43.02 82.52
C TYR A 303 0.43 -43.54 83.85
N GLN A 304 1.20 -44.35 84.58
CA GLN A 304 0.82 -44.86 85.90
C GLN A 304 0.87 -43.77 86.99
N GLU A 305 1.82 -42.82 86.89
CA GLU A 305 1.94 -41.67 87.82
C GLU A 305 0.78 -40.66 87.69
N ILE A 306 0.10 -40.63 86.54
CA ILE A 306 -1.06 -39.76 86.33
C ILE A 306 -2.27 -40.35 87.09
N SER A 307 -2.40 -39.93 88.36
CA SER A 307 -3.55 -40.18 89.23
C SER A 307 -4.88 -39.73 88.59
N ASN A 308 -5.98 -40.44 88.90
CA ASN A 308 -7.28 -40.51 88.21
C ASN A 308 -8.08 -39.18 88.04
N GLY A 309 -7.51 -38.18 87.38
CA GLY A 309 -8.19 -36.99 86.88
C GLY A 309 -8.19 -36.94 85.34
N LEU A 310 -8.93 -35.98 84.77
CA LEU A 310 -9.25 -35.81 83.33
C LEU A 310 -8.06 -35.85 82.32
N SER A 311 -6.80 -35.98 82.75
CA SER A 311 -5.62 -35.99 81.88
C SER A 311 -5.22 -37.35 81.29
N LYS A 312 -5.94 -38.45 81.59
CA LYS A 312 -5.67 -39.74 80.92
C LYS A 312 -6.10 -39.76 79.45
N HIS A 313 -7.11 -38.97 79.09
CA HIS A 313 -7.63 -38.93 77.72
C HIS A 313 -6.67 -38.25 76.74
N ASP A 314 -5.94 -37.22 77.21
CA ASP A 314 -4.93 -36.53 76.40
C ASP A 314 -3.65 -37.36 76.21
N PHE A 315 -3.29 -38.20 77.19
CA PHE A 315 -2.13 -39.08 77.09
C PHE A 315 -2.39 -40.31 76.19
N LEU A 316 -3.64 -40.81 76.16
CA LEU A 316 -4.06 -41.94 75.31
C LEU A 316 -4.02 -41.61 73.81
N CYS A 317 -4.16 -40.34 73.43
CA CYS A 317 -3.96 -39.94 72.04
C CYS A 317 -2.53 -40.17 71.54
N VAL A 318 -1.52 -40.33 72.40
CA VAL A 318 -0.10 -40.40 71.99
C VAL A 318 0.33 -41.81 71.52
N ILE A 319 -0.45 -42.86 71.82
CA ILE A 319 -0.02 -44.27 71.61
C ILE A 319 -1.05 -45.07 70.80
N VAL A 320 -1.17 -44.81 69.49
CA VAL A 320 -1.73 -45.81 68.55
C VAL A 320 -1.03 -45.71 67.19
N ARG A 321 -0.03 -46.58 66.98
CA ARG A 321 0.25 -47.32 65.72
C ARG A 321 1.58 -48.07 65.86
N ILE A 322 1.53 -49.26 66.46
CA ILE A 322 2.54 -50.31 66.20
C ILE A 322 1.97 -51.10 65.02
N PHE A 323 2.50 -50.89 63.81
CA PHE A 323 2.18 -51.74 62.66
C PHE A 323 3.32 -52.74 62.44
N GLN A 324 2.97 -54.01 62.60
CA GLN A 324 3.74 -55.17 62.15
C GLN A 324 4.06 -55.05 60.66
N VAL A 325 5.35 -55.22 60.34
CA VAL A 325 5.82 -55.58 59.01
C VAL A 325 5.53 -57.06 58.79
N LEU A 326 4.87 -57.37 57.66
CA LEU A 326 4.75 -58.64 56.91
C LEU A 326 3.44 -58.44 56.09
N SER A 327 3.37 -58.45 54.75
CA SER A 327 4.08 -59.25 53.76
C SER A 327 3.68 -58.78 52.33
N CYS A 328 4.64 -58.89 51.40
CA CYS A 328 4.48 -59.34 50.01
C CYS A 328 3.48 -58.68 49.01
N SER A 329 4.08 -58.09 47.96
CA SER A 329 3.97 -58.54 46.55
C SER A 329 3.05 -57.80 45.54
N PHE A 330 3.72 -57.27 44.50
CA PHE A 330 3.42 -57.41 43.06
C PHE A 330 2.15 -56.79 42.42
N PHE A 331 2.31 -55.85 41.46
CA PHE A 331 2.17 -56.07 39.98
C PHE A 331 2.21 -54.76 39.14
N PHE A 332 3.12 -54.75 38.15
CA PHE A 332 3.06 -54.26 36.76
C PHE A 332 2.54 -52.87 36.28
N LYS A 333 3.35 -52.28 35.39
CA LYS A 333 3.11 -51.29 34.29
C LYS A 333 2.50 -52.01 33.04
N PRO A 334 2.26 -51.40 31.83
CA PRO A 334 1.91 -50.03 31.36
C PRO A 334 0.90 -49.98 30.14
N ILE A 335 0.76 -48.83 29.43
CA ILE A 335 0.55 -48.62 27.95
C ILE A 335 -0.82 -48.13 27.33
N TYR A 336 -0.67 -47.16 26.38
CA TYR A 336 -1.46 -46.66 25.20
C TYR A 336 -2.85 -45.99 25.31
N LYS A 337 -2.98 -44.77 24.73
CA LYS A 337 -3.74 -44.53 23.48
C LYS A 337 -3.49 -43.14 22.85
N PHE A 338 -3.39 -43.14 21.52
CA PHE A 338 -3.25 -42.00 20.61
C PHE A 338 -4.47 -42.02 19.64
N VAL A 339 -4.78 -40.87 19.03
CA VAL A 339 -5.56 -40.62 17.78
C VAL A 339 -7.01 -40.07 17.89
N LYS A 340 -7.07 -38.75 17.56
CA LYS A 340 -8.00 -37.91 16.76
C LYS A 340 -9.54 -37.97 16.89
N PRO A 341 -10.15 -36.79 16.69
CA PRO A 341 -11.06 -36.50 15.58
C PRO A 341 -10.52 -35.28 14.77
N SER A 342 -10.90 -34.87 13.56
CA SER A 342 -12.10 -35.06 12.75
C SER A 342 -11.95 -34.26 11.43
N LEU A 343 -12.70 -34.66 10.39
CA LEU A 343 -13.49 -33.83 9.44
C LEU A 343 -12.74 -32.98 8.36
N LEU A 344 -12.90 -33.32 7.06
CA LEU A 344 -13.91 -32.81 6.08
C LEU A 344 -13.45 -31.48 5.44
N HIS A 345 -13.60 -31.12 4.15
CA HIS A 345 -14.30 -31.64 2.97
C HIS A 345 -13.80 -30.81 1.75
N ASN A 346 -13.87 -31.38 0.53
CA ASN A 346 -14.17 -30.78 -0.79
C ASN A 346 -13.43 -29.50 -1.26
N THR A 347 -12.84 -29.46 -2.46
CA THR A 347 -13.56 -29.24 -3.74
C THR A 347 -12.54 -29.32 -4.90
N THR A 348 -12.77 -30.18 -5.90
CA THR A 348 -13.33 -29.90 -7.24
C THR A 348 -12.34 -29.34 -8.27
N LYS A 349 -12.22 -30.12 -9.34
CA LYS A 349 -11.45 -29.96 -10.58
C LYS A 349 -12.36 -29.25 -11.59
N ILE A 350 -11.91 -28.17 -12.25
CA ILE A 350 -12.55 -27.61 -13.46
C ILE A 350 -11.46 -27.26 -14.49
N GLU A 351 -11.85 -27.50 -15.74
CA GLU A 351 -11.10 -27.66 -16.98
C GLU A 351 -10.38 -26.41 -17.48
N ILE A 352 -9.23 -26.62 -18.12
CA ILE A 352 -8.61 -25.67 -19.05
C ILE A 352 -8.63 -26.35 -20.42
N CYS A 353 -9.53 -25.89 -21.28
CA CYS A 353 -9.50 -26.14 -22.73
C CYS A 353 -9.93 -24.87 -23.48
N ASN A 354 -9.06 -24.47 -24.41
CA ASN A 354 -9.30 -23.71 -25.64
C ASN A 354 -9.79 -22.24 -25.56
N PHE A 355 -8.98 -21.30 -26.09
CA PHE A 355 -9.30 -20.64 -27.37
C PHE A 355 -8.10 -19.86 -27.93
N PHE A 356 -7.63 -20.26 -29.12
CA PHE A 356 -6.79 -19.43 -30.01
C PHE A 356 -7.67 -18.36 -30.67
N GLY A 357 -7.16 -17.15 -30.83
CA GLY A 357 -7.80 -16.07 -31.58
C GLY A 357 -6.79 -15.08 -32.13
N THR A 358 -6.40 -15.31 -33.38
CA THR A 358 -5.48 -14.56 -34.26
C THR A 358 -6.04 -13.17 -34.66
N ILE A 359 -5.17 -12.37 -35.32
CA ILE A 359 -5.40 -11.16 -36.17
C ILE A 359 -5.08 -9.85 -35.43
N ALA A 360 -4.48 -8.80 -36.00
CA ALA A 360 -3.53 -8.52 -37.07
C ALA A 360 -3.33 -6.98 -37.04
N SER A 361 -2.31 -6.44 -37.71
CA SER A 361 -2.23 -5.05 -38.20
C SER A 361 -2.03 -3.93 -37.15
N ARG A 362 -0.77 -3.51 -36.98
CA ARG A 362 -0.29 -2.24 -37.54
C ARG A 362 1.21 -2.33 -37.83
#